data_AF-A0A6I5CS37-F1
#
_entry.id   AF-A0A6I5CS37-F1
#
_cell.length_a   1.000
_cell.length_b   1.000
_cell.length_c   1.000
_cell.angle_alpha   90.00
_cell.angle_beta   90.00
_cell.angle_gamma   90.00
#
_symmetry.space_group_name_H-M   'P 1'
#
loop_
_entity.id
_entity.type
_entity.pdbx_description
1 polymer ?
#
loop_
_entity_poly.entity_id
_entity_poly.type
_entity_poly.pdbx_seq_one_letter_code
_entity_poly.pdbx_strand_id
1 'polypeptide(L)' 'MVRVVSLVPSLTEAVAATVPGALAGATDWCSHPAGLDVVRVGGT' A
#
# COMPACT_ATOMS: atom_id res chain seq x y z
N MET A 1 -14.57 9.42 2.04
CA MET A 1 -13.41 8.64 2.54
C MET A 1 -12.57 8.23 1.34
N VAL A 2 -11.26 8.44 1.40
CA VAL A 2 -10.33 8.07 0.32
C VAL A 2 -9.83 6.65 0.56
N ARG A 3 -9.92 5.81 -0.47
CA ARG A 3 -9.47 4.41 -0.46
C ARG A 3 -8.57 4.20 -1.68
N VAL A 4 -7.31 3.84 -1.45
CA VAL A 4 -6.30 3.73 -2.52
C VAL A 4 -5.75 2.31 -2.58
N VAL A 5 -5.57 1.81 -3.80
CA VAL A 5 -4.75 0.62 -4.06
C VAL A 5 -3.47 1.08 -4.73
N SER A 6 -2.32 0.71 -4.16
CA SER A 6 -1.01 1.08 -4.69
C SER A 6 -0.27 -0.15 -5.20
N LEU A 7 0.19 -0.10 -6.45
CA LEU A 7 0.94 -1.20 -7.07
C LEU A 7 2.46 -0.92 -7.11
N VAL A 8 2.86 0.29 -6.69
CA VAL A 8 4.24 0.79 -6.79
C VAL A 8 4.82 0.89 -5.38
N PRO A 9 5.95 0.21 -5.07
CA PRO A 9 6.54 0.22 -3.73
C PRO A 9 6.77 1.62 -3.16
N SER A 10 7.39 2.51 -3.95
CA SER A 10 7.69 3.88 -3.50
C SER A 10 6.43 4.71 -3.21
N LEU A 11 5.34 4.52 -3.96
CA LEU A 11 4.09 5.22 -3.71
C LEU A 11 3.38 4.68 -2.47
N THR A 12 3.43 3.36 -2.25
CA THR A 12 2.89 2.73 -1.03
C THR A 12 3.55 3.30 0.22
N GLU A 13 4.88 3.39 0.23
CA GLU A 13 5.65 3.99 1.33
C GLU A 13 5.27 5.46 1.56
N ALA A 14 5.20 6.25 0.49
CA ALA A 14 4.85 7.67 0.57
C ALA A 14 3.43 7.88 1.13
N VAL A 15 2.45 7.10 0.67
CA VAL A 15 1.06 7.20 1.17
C VAL A 15 0.96 6.72 2.61
N ALA A 16 1.62 5.62 2.98
CA ALA A 16 1.63 5.14 4.36
C ALA A 16 2.21 6.17 5.33
N ALA A 17 3.22 6.94 4.90
CA ALA A 17 3.85 7.98 5.70
C ALA A 17 3.04 9.29 5.77
N THR A 18 2.36 9.67 4.69
CA THR A 18 1.73 11.00 4.56
C THR A 18 0.23 11.01 4.80
N VAL A 19 -0.46 9.90 4.54
CA VAL A 19 -1.92 9.77 4.69
C VAL A 19 -2.27 8.42 5.35
N PRO A 20 -2.00 8.24 6.65
CA PRO A 20 -2.27 6.99 7.34
C PRO A 20 -3.74 6.57 7.25
N GLY A 21 -3.98 5.29 6.94
CA GLY A 21 -5.33 4.72 6.82
C GLY A 21 -6.01 4.90 5.46
N ALA A 22 -5.39 5.59 4.49
CA ALA A 22 -5.94 5.70 3.13
C ALA A 22 -5.71 4.44 2.25
N LEU A 23 -4.69 3.64 2.57
CA LEU A 23 -4.38 2.42 1.83
C LEU A 23 -5.41 1.33 2.12
N ALA A 24 -5.99 0.82 1.04
CA ALA A 24 -6.94 -0.29 1.05
C ALA A 24 -6.33 -1.59 0.52
N GLY A 25 -5.28 -1.51 -0.28
CA GLY A 25 -4.58 -2.66 -0.82
C GLY A 25 -3.22 -2.29 -1.42
N ALA A 26 -2.34 -3.28 -1.52
CA ALA A 26 -1.02 -3.17 -2.13
C ALA A 26 -0.59 -4.48 -2.80
N THR A 27 0.35 -4.41 -3.75
CA THR A 27 0.90 -5.62 -4.40
C THR A 27 1.86 -6.38 -3.50
N ASP A 28 2.10 -7.66 -3.82
CA ASP A 28 3.08 -8.50 -3.12
C ASP A 28 4.51 -7.95 -3.15
N TRP A 29 4.84 -7.17 -4.18
CA TRP A 29 6.11 -6.44 -4.31
C TRP A 29 6.26 -5.26 -3.34
N CYS A 30 5.15 -4.73 -2.80
CA CYS A 30 5.19 -3.65 -1.81
C CYS A 30 5.46 -4.25 -0.42
N SER A 31 6.74 -4.31 -0.04
CA SER A 31 7.21 -4.90 1.24
C SER A 31 7.35 -3.90 2.39
N HIS A 32 7.26 -2.59 2.10
CA HIS A 32 7.38 -1.53 3.09
C HIS A 32 6.11 -0.66 3.15
N PRO A 33 5.73 -0.17 4.34
CA PRO A 33 6.29 -0.52 5.65
C PRO A 33 6.05 -2.00 6.00
N ALA A 34 6.97 -2.58 6.78
CA ALA A 34 6.84 -3.97 7.20
C ALA A 34 5.56 -4.17 8.03
N GLY A 35 4.83 -5.25 7.76
CA GLY A 35 3.57 -5.53 8.46
C GLY A 35 2.41 -4.63 8.03
N LEU A 36 2.46 -4.01 6.85
CA LEU A 36 1.33 -3.25 6.31
C LEU A 36 0.08 -4.13 6.18
N ASP A 37 -0.91 -3.87 7.03
CA ASP A 37 -2.17 -4.62 7.12
C ASP A 37 -3.19 -4.12 6.09
N VAL A 38 -2.98 -4.48 4.83
CA VAL A 38 -3.89 -4.18 3.71
C VAL A 38 -4.05 -5.39 2.80
N VAL A 39 -5.13 -5.41 2.02
CA VAL A 39 -5.38 -6.50 1.08
C VAL A 39 -4.23 -6.62 0.08
N ARG A 40 -3.71 -7.84 -0.10
CA ARG A 40 -2.72 -8.13 -1.13
C ARG A 40 -3.41 -8.37 -2.46
N VAL A 41 -3.02 -7.58 -3.46
CA VAL A 41 -3.51 -7.70 -4.83
C VAL A 41 -2.39 -8.21 -5.72
N GLY A 42 -2.66 -9.24 -6.51
CA GLY A 42 -1.63 -9.90 -7.32
C GLY A 42 -0.85 -8.93 -8.21
N GLY A 43 0.44 -9.22 -8.38
CA GLY A 43 1.28 -8.77 -9.48
C GLY A 43 1.77 -10.00 -10.23
N THR A 44 1.98 -9.89 -11.54
CA THR A 44 2.61 -10.97 -12.33
C THR A 44 3.97 -11.36 -11.78
#